data_AF-A0A822FVV3-F1
#
_entry.id   AF-A0A822FVV3-F1
#
_cell.length_a   1.000
_cell.length_b   1.000
_cell.length_c   1.000
_cell.angle_alpha   90.00
_cell.angle_beta   90.00
_cell.angle_gamma   90.00
#
_symmetry.space_group_name_H-M   'P 1'
#
loop_
_entity.id
_entity.type
_entity.pdbx_description
1 polymer ?
#
loop_
_entity_poly.entity_id
_entity_poly.type
_entity_poly.pdbx_seq_one_letter_code
_entity_poly.pdbx_strand_id
1 'polypeptide(L)'
;KTYQDWANAKQLHLVEYRPENDYFPRLLASPNNGQLVRTSLEIDPDEDLDFERFCFEGRTLDRRQTSEQYEPWYATKEKTRYGWYKYLRRRHWETVQEDATIERLARMDDKRYDSYYRYPDEYHTDVLKQLKQRLPRV
;
A
#
# COMPACT_ATOMS: atom_id res chain seq x y z
N LYS A 1 -23.27 7.64 -10.06
CA LYS A 1 -24.40 6.84 -9.56
C LYS A 1 -24.99 7.56 -8.35
N THR A 2 -26.32 7.59 -8.24
CA THR A 2 -27.04 8.19 -7.11
C THR A 2 -27.21 7.19 -5.98
N TYR A 3 -27.54 7.65 -4.76
CA TYR A 3 -27.84 6.75 -3.63
C TYR A 3 -29.00 5.79 -3.93
N GLN A 4 -29.97 6.24 -4.72
CA GLN A 4 -31.10 5.42 -5.16
C GLN A 4 -30.65 4.27 -6.07
N ASP A 5 -29.72 4.54 -7.00
CA ASP A 5 -29.19 3.51 -7.90
C ASP A 5 -28.49 2.40 -7.12
N TRP A 6 -27.77 2.77 -6.05
CA TRP A 6 -27.06 1.82 -5.19
C TRP A 6 -28.01 1.00 -4.31
N ALA A 7 -29.03 1.64 -3.72
CA ALA A 7 -30.06 0.95 -2.96
C ALA A 7 -30.84 -0.05 -3.84
N ASN A 8 -31.16 0.32 -5.07
CA ASN A 8 -31.80 -0.56 -6.05
C ASN A 8 -30.86 -1.70 -6.50
N ALA A 9 -29.58 -1.42 -6.73
CA ALA A 9 -28.61 -2.41 -7.20
C ALA A 9 -28.35 -3.52 -6.16
N LYS A 10 -28.26 -3.16 -4.88
CA LYS A 10 -28.08 -4.12 -3.77
C LYS A 10 -29.39 -4.60 -3.17
N GLN A 11 -30.53 -4.01 -3.55
CA GLN A 11 -31.86 -4.27 -2.97
C GLN A 11 -31.87 -4.15 -1.43
N LEU A 12 -31.15 -3.15 -0.91
CA LEU A 12 -30.97 -2.88 0.52
C LEU A 12 -31.16 -1.40 0.83
N HIS A 13 -31.55 -1.10 2.07
CA HIS A 13 -31.63 0.28 2.56
C HIS A 13 -30.23 0.86 2.77
N LEU A 14 -29.99 2.05 2.23
CA LEU A 14 -28.76 2.79 2.48
C LEU A 14 -28.95 3.70 3.70
N VAL A 15 -28.16 3.45 4.74
CA VAL A 15 -28.21 4.17 6.01
C VAL A 15 -26.86 4.83 6.27
N GLU A 16 -26.89 6.04 6.77
CA GLU A 16 -25.72 6.80 7.18
C GLU A 16 -25.68 6.96 8.69
N TYR A 17 -24.47 6.82 9.24
CA TYR A 17 -24.16 7.06 10.63
C TYR A 17 -23.19 8.24 10.72
N ARG A 18 -23.59 9.29 11.44
CA ARG A 18 -22.82 10.53 11.57
C ARG A 18 -22.57 10.90 13.03
N PRO A 19 -21.35 11.34 13.40
CA PRO A 19 -21.05 11.78 14.75
C PRO A 19 -21.87 13.01 15.15
N GLU A 20 -22.24 13.87 14.20
CA GLU A 20 -23.05 15.06 14.48
C GLU A 20 -24.47 14.73 14.95
N ASN A 21 -24.93 13.50 14.67
CA ASN A 21 -26.24 13.01 15.06
C ASN A 21 -26.13 11.86 16.08
N ASP A 22 -25.06 11.84 16.88
CA ASP A 22 -24.78 10.79 17.89
C ASP A 22 -24.82 9.36 17.32
N TYR A 23 -24.44 9.20 16.05
CA TYR A 23 -24.54 7.93 15.33
C TYR A 23 -25.97 7.35 15.29
N PHE A 24 -27.02 8.19 15.35
CA PHE A 24 -28.37 7.74 15.03
C PHE A 24 -28.50 7.43 13.54
N PRO A 25 -29.11 6.28 13.17
CA PRO A 25 -29.22 5.87 11.78
C PRO A 25 -30.11 6.84 10.99
N ARG A 26 -29.54 7.40 9.92
CA ARG A 26 -30.29 8.23 8.96
C ARG A 26 -30.47 7.47 7.65
N LEU A 27 -31.72 7.22 7.25
CA LEU A 27 -32.02 6.61 5.96
C LEU A 27 -31.73 7.60 4.83
N LEU A 28 -30.84 7.24 3.92
CA LEU A 28 -30.50 8.04 2.73
C LEU A 28 -31.31 7.62 1.50
N ALA A 29 -31.47 6.32 1.29
CA ALA A 29 -32.22 5.78 0.18
C ALA A 29 -32.84 4.42 0.54
N SER A 30 -34.06 4.20 0.07
CA SER A 30 -34.74 2.91 0.10
C SER A 30 -34.90 2.41 -1.33
N PRO A 31 -34.82 1.10 -1.60
CA PRO A 31 -35.12 0.58 -2.92
C PRO A 31 -36.54 0.97 -3.34
N ASN A 32 -36.76 1.13 -4.65
CA ASN A 32 -38.04 1.61 -5.18
C ASN A 32 -39.22 0.70 -4.79
N ASN A 33 -40.37 1.31 -4.50
CA ASN A 33 -41.63 0.61 -4.19
C ASN A 33 -41.95 -0.40 -5.29
N GLY A 34 -41.76 -1.69 -5.00
CA GLY A 34 -41.94 -2.79 -5.95
C GLY A 34 -40.75 -3.76 -6.02
N GLN A 35 -39.57 -3.36 -5.54
CA GLN A 35 -38.47 -4.28 -5.29
C GLN A 35 -38.51 -4.79 -3.85
N LEU A 36 -38.48 -6.11 -3.68
CA LEU A 36 -38.38 -6.73 -2.35
C LEU A 36 -37.02 -6.37 -1.75
N VAL A 37 -37.01 -5.86 -0.52
CA VAL A 37 -35.77 -5.65 0.24
C VAL A 37 -35.24 -7.03 0.62
N ARG A 38 -33.96 -7.29 0.35
CA ARG A 38 -33.36 -8.58 0.70
C ARG A 38 -33.43 -8.84 2.20
N THR A 39 -33.73 -10.08 2.55
CA THR A 39 -33.70 -10.54 3.94
C THR A 39 -32.29 -11.00 4.33
N SER A 40 -32.03 -11.14 5.63
CA SER A 40 -30.72 -11.59 6.13
C SER A 40 -30.29 -12.97 5.61
N LEU A 41 -31.24 -13.81 5.17
CA LEU A 41 -30.96 -15.13 4.59
C LEU A 41 -30.51 -15.06 3.12
N GLU A 42 -30.82 -13.97 2.43
CA GLU A 42 -30.50 -13.74 1.01
C GLU A 42 -29.21 -12.93 0.84
N ILE A 43 -28.62 -12.48 1.95
CA ILE A 43 -27.33 -11.79 1.98
C ILE A 43 -26.26 -12.85 2.18
N ASP A 44 -25.33 -12.94 1.24
CA ASP A 44 -24.19 -13.84 1.35
C ASP A 44 -23.30 -13.36 2.51
N PRO A 45 -22.87 -14.25 3.44
CA PRO A 45 -21.96 -13.89 4.53
C PRO A 45 -20.66 -13.23 4.06
N ASP A 46 -20.20 -13.54 2.85
CA ASP A 46 -18.95 -13.02 2.28
C ASP A 46 -19.18 -11.74 1.41
N GLU A 47 -20.40 -11.22 1.34
CA GLU A 47 -20.72 -10.01 0.56
C GLU A 47 -20.24 -8.72 1.26
N ASP A 48 -19.50 -7.87 0.54
CA ASP A 48 -19.18 -6.52 1.00
C ASP A 48 -20.45 -5.63 1.04
N LEU A 49 -20.85 -5.24 2.25
CA LEU A 49 -21.97 -4.34 2.54
C LEU A 49 -21.53 -2.88 2.78
N ASP A 50 -20.23 -2.64 2.89
CA ASP A 50 -19.69 -1.29 3.05
C ASP A 50 -19.94 -0.47 1.77
N PHE A 51 -20.63 0.66 1.93
CA PHE A 51 -21.01 1.56 0.84
C PHE A 51 -19.78 2.10 0.10
N GLU A 52 -18.72 2.49 0.81
CA GLU A 52 -17.52 3.05 0.18
C GLU A 52 -16.83 1.99 -0.66
N ARG A 53 -16.60 0.81 -0.07
CA ARG A 53 -15.95 -0.30 -0.76
C ARG A 53 -16.74 -0.73 -2.01
N PHE A 54 -18.07 -0.77 -1.90
CA PHE A 54 -18.94 -1.08 -3.04
C PHE A 54 -18.89 -0.01 -4.12
N CYS A 55 -18.90 1.27 -3.76
CA CYS A 55 -18.84 2.39 -4.71
C CYS A 55 -17.55 2.40 -5.52
N PHE A 56 -16.43 2.01 -4.89
CA PHE A 56 -15.12 1.99 -5.54
C PHE A 56 -14.74 0.61 -6.10
N GLU A 57 -15.67 -0.36 -6.17
CA GLU A 57 -15.42 -1.71 -6.69
C GLU A 57 -14.21 -2.38 -6.03
N GLY A 58 -14.07 -2.23 -4.70
CA GLY A 58 -12.95 -2.76 -3.94
C GLY A 58 -11.63 -1.98 -4.12
N ARG A 59 -11.60 -0.93 -4.94
CA ARG A 59 -10.44 -0.03 -5.03
C ARG A 59 -10.43 0.88 -3.81
N THR A 60 -9.42 0.72 -2.96
CA THR A 60 -9.18 1.72 -1.93
C THR A 60 -8.67 2.98 -2.63
N LEU A 61 -9.27 4.15 -2.36
CA LEU A 61 -8.60 5.41 -2.71
C LEU A 61 -7.27 5.38 -1.99
N ASP A 62 -6.19 5.23 -2.76
CA ASP A 62 -4.87 5.12 -2.21
C ASP A 62 -4.57 6.42 -1.46
N ARG A 63 -4.81 6.42 -0.15
CA ARG A 63 -4.36 7.47 0.76
C ARG A 63 -2.85 7.34 0.98
N ARG A 64 -2.11 6.68 0.06
CA ARG A 64 -0.76 7.09 -0.23
C ARG A 64 -0.85 8.58 -0.50
N GLN A 65 -0.41 9.33 0.50
CA GLN A 65 0.30 10.58 0.30
C GLN A 65 0.95 10.47 -1.06
N THR A 66 0.39 11.17 -2.06
CA THR A 66 1.00 11.27 -3.37
C THR A 66 2.47 11.51 -3.08
N SER A 67 3.40 10.81 -3.71
CA SER A 67 4.84 10.99 -3.48
C SER A 67 5.27 12.48 -3.53
N GLU A 68 4.42 13.33 -4.08
CA GLU A 68 4.44 14.79 -4.08
C GLU A 68 4.27 15.47 -2.70
N GLN A 69 3.59 14.86 -1.73
CA GLN A 69 3.40 15.39 -0.35
C GLN A 69 4.33 14.76 0.68
N TYR A 70 5.01 13.66 0.35
CA TYR A 70 6.00 13.07 1.24
C TYR A 70 7.30 13.87 1.15
N GLU A 71 7.48 14.84 2.05
CA GLU A 71 8.81 15.41 2.28
C GLU A 71 9.65 14.37 3.04
N PRO A 72 10.78 13.90 2.48
CA PRO A 72 11.69 13.06 3.24
C PRO A 72 12.11 13.75 4.53
N TRP A 73 12.31 12.99 5.61
CA TRP A 73 12.67 13.55 6.93
C TRP A 73 13.91 14.47 6.92
N TYR A 74 14.78 14.34 5.92
CA TYR A 74 15.98 15.16 5.72
C TYR A 74 15.76 16.43 4.87
N ALA A 75 14.60 16.58 4.23
CA ALA A 75 14.25 17.67 3.31
C ALA A 75 13.37 18.76 3.95
N THR A 76 12.96 18.59 5.21
CA THR A 76 12.13 19.57 5.91
C THR A 76 12.85 20.93 6.07
N LYS A 77 12.13 22.03 5.80
CA LYS A 77 12.67 23.40 5.72
C LYS A 77 13.43 23.87 6.97
N GLU A 78 13.15 23.30 8.14
CA GLU A 78 13.79 23.63 9.42
C GLU A 78 15.14 22.92 9.65
N LYS A 79 15.43 21.85 8.89
CA LYS A 79 16.60 20.96 9.09
C LYS A 79 17.52 20.88 7.88
N THR A 80 17.27 21.68 6.84
CA THR A 80 17.82 21.54 5.48
C THR A 80 19.35 21.44 5.42
N ARG A 81 20.11 22.11 6.30
CA ARG A 81 21.57 21.97 6.31
C ARG A 81 22.05 20.70 7.02
N TYR A 82 21.57 20.45 8.25
CA TYR A 82 22.06 19.35 9.09
C TYR A 82 21.45 17.98 8.74
N GLY A 83 20.19 17.95 8.34
CA GLY A 83 19.50 16.75 7.86
C GLY A 83 20.09 16.23 6.55
N TRP A 84 20.37 17.13 5.61
CA TRP A 84 20.99 16.80 4.33
C TRP A 84 22.40 16.19 4.49
N TYR A 85 23.25 16.76 5.34
CA TYR A 85 24.58 16.16 5.62
C TYR A 85 24.48 14.78 6.27
N LYS A 86 23.52 14.55 7.18
CA LYS A 86 23.28 13.22 7.76
C LYS A 86 22.81 12.22 6.71
N TYR A 87 21.90 12.63 5.82
CA TYR A 87 21.45 11.82 4.70
C TYR A 87 22.61 11.46 3.77
N LEU A 88 23.41 12.43 3.33
CA LEU A 88 24.57 12.19 2.47
C LEU A 88 25.59 11.27 3.13
N ARG A 89 25.87 11.45 4.42
CA ARG A 89 26.78 10.57 5.17
C ARG A 89 26.23 9.14 5.24
N ARG A 90 24.93 8.98 5.52
CA ARG A 90 24.29 7.66 5.56
C ARG A 90 24.33 6.98 4.19
N ARG A 91 23.95 7.71 3.13
CA ARG A 91 23.97 7.22 1.74
C ARG A 91 25.37 6.80 1.31
N HIS A 92 26.39 7.59 1.67
CA HIS A 92 27.78 7.24 1.39
C HIS A 92 28.19 5.94 2.07
N TRP A 93 27.83 5.73 3.35
CA TRP A 93 28.09 4.48 4.04
C TRP A 93 27.35 3.30 3.42
N GLU A 94 26.09 3.48 3.01
CA GLU A 94 25.32 2.47 2.29
C GLU A 94 26.02 2.08 0.98
N THR A 95 26.48 3.05 0.17
CA THR A 95 27.25 2.79 -1.05
C THR A 95 28.56 2.07 -0.78
N VAL A 96 29.32 2.47 0.25
CA VAL A 96 30.58 1.79 0.63
C VAL A 96 30.31 0.33 1.04
N GLN A 97 29.21 0.07 1.75
CA GLN A 97 28.81 -1.29 2.12
C GLN A 97 28.35 -2.09 0.89
N GLU A 98 27.61 -1.47 -0.02
CA GLU A 98 27.21 -2.07 -1.30
C GLU A 98 28.43 -2.44 -2.13
N ASP A 99 29.40 -1.53 -2.30
CA ASP A 99 30.63 -1.75 -3.07
C ASP A 99 31.49 -2.87 -2.45
N ALA A 100 31.67 -2.86 -1.12
CA ALA A 100 32.37 -3.93 -0.42
C ALA A 100 31.64 -5.28 -0.55
N THR A 101 30.31 -5.25 -0.61
CA THR A 101 29.49 -6.44 -0.86
C THR A 101 29.68 -6.91 -2.31
N ILE A 102 29.57 -6.03 -3.30
CA ILE A 102 29.79 -6.31 -4.72
C ILE A 102 31.19 -6.93 -4.92
N GLU A 103 32.23 -6.35 -4.32
CA GLU A 103 33.59 -6.86 -4.41
C GLU A 103 33.73 -8.26 -3.76
N ARG A 104 33.13 -8.45 -2.59
CA ARG A 104 33.09 -9.77 -1.94
C ARG A 104 32.37 -10.80 -2.81
N LEU A 105 31.25 -10.42 -3.42
CA LEU A 105 30.46 -11.27 -4.32
C LEU A 105 31.22 -11.58 -5.61
N ALA A 106 31.95 -10.62 -6.19
CA ALA A 106 32.79 -10.80 -7.37
C ALA A 106 33.94 -11.80 -7.14
N ARG A 107 34.44 -11.89 -5.90
CA ARG A 107 35.50 -12.84 -5.49
C ARG A 107 34.96 -14.24 -5.13
N MET A 108 33.66 -14.39 -4.91
CA MET A 108 33.05 -15.68 -4.58
C MET A 108 32.68 -16.43 -5.87
N ASP A 109 33.10 -17.70 -5.97
CA ASP A 109 32.57 -18.63 -6.97
C ASP A 109 31.05 -18.83 -6.72
N ASP A 110 30.25 -19.01 -7.78
CA ASP A 110 28.78 -19.04 -7.74
C ASP A 110 28.24 -20.06 -6.72
N LYS A 111 28.99 -21.14 -6.46
CA LYS A 111 28.64 -22.19 -5.48
C LYS A 111 28.80 -21.76 -4.01
N ARG A 112 29.69 -20.81 -3.70
CA ARG A 112 29.86 -20.26 -2.34
C ARG A 112 28.82 -19.19 -2.03
N TYR A 113 28.39 -18.44 -3.05
CA TYR A 113 27.34 -17.42 -3.00
C TYR A 113 26.04 -17.96 -2.40
N ASP A 114 25.61 -19.13 -2.88
CA ASP A 114 24.38 -19.80 -2.48
C ASP A 114 24.41 -20.33 -1.04
N SER A 115 25.61 -20.64 -0.53
CA SER A 115 25.79 -21.15 0.84
C SER A 115 25.79 -20.06 1.91
N TYR A 116 26.23 -18.84 1.58
CA TYR A 116 26.42 -17.76 2.55
C TYR A 116 25.10 -17.07 2.94
N TYR A 117 24.08 -17.16 2.08
CA TYR A 117 22.75 -16.58 2.27
C TYR A 117 21.66 -17.65 2.19
N ARG A 118 21.86 -18.76 2.91
CA ARG A 118 20.99 -19.96 2.89
C ARG A 118 19.51 -19.74 3.28
N TYR A 119 19.11 -18.53 3.67
CA TYR A 119 17.70 -18.14 3.77
C TYR A 119 17.51 -16.71 3.28
N PRO A 120 17.29 -16.49 1.97
CA PRO A 120 16.96 -15.18 1.45
C PRO A 120 15.43 -15.05 1.48
N ASP A 121 14.91 -14.18 2.35
CA ASP A 121 13.55 -13.67 2.15
C ASP A 121 13.46 -13.07 0.74
N GLU A 122 12.32 -13.18 0.05
CA GLU A 122 12.18 -12.84 -1.38
C GLU A 122 12.79 -11.47 -1.74
N TYR A 123 12.62 -10.48 -0.87
CA TYR A 123 13.21 -9.13 -0.95
C TYR A 123 14.75 -9.12 -1.08
N HIS A 124 15.44 -10.06 -0.45
CA HIS A 124 16.90 -10.14 -0.46
C HIS A 124 17.43 -10.67 -1.80
N THR A 125 16.65 -11.48 -2.53
CA THR A 125 17.05 -12.01 -3.84
C THR A 125 17.03 -10.94 -4.93
N ASP A 126 16.07 -10.01 -4.90
CA ASP A 126 15.93 -8.94 -5.89
C ASP A 126 17.06 -7.91 -5.79
N VAL A 127 17.40 -7.48 -4.57
CA VAL A 127 18.51 -6.55 -4.34
C VAL A 127 19.83 -7.16 -4.82
N LEU A 128 20.06 -8.44 -4.52
CA LEU A 128 21.25 -9.16 -4.96
C LEU A 128 21.32 -9.34 -6.48
N LYS A 129 20.19 -9.59 -7.14
CA LYS A 129 20.11 -9.66 -8.60
C LYS A 129 20.45 -8.32 -9.24
N GLN A 130 19.96 -7.21 -8.67
CA GLN A 130 20.32 -5.86 -9.10
C GLN A 130 21.80 -5.56 -8.90
N LEU A 131 22.39 -5.96 -7.77
CA LEU A 131 23.82 -5.80 -7.50
C LEU A 131 24.69 -6.65 -8.44
N LYS A 132 24.31 -7.89 -8.75
CA LYS A 132 24.98 -8.73 -9.75
C LYS A 132 24.98 -8.09 -11.14
N GLN A 133 23.91 -7.41 -11.53
CA GLN A 133 23.85 -6.70 -12.83
C GLN A 133 24.81 -5.50 -12.91
N ARG A 134 25.23 -4.95 -11.77
CA ARG A 134 26.17 -3.83 -11.66
C ARG A 134 27.63 -4.27 -11.59
N LEU A 135 27.90 -5.58 -11.52
CA LEU A 135 29.25 -6.11 -11.60
C LEU A 135 29.88 -5.70 -12.94
N PRO A 136 31.16 -5.28 -12.95
CA PRO A 136 31.88 -5.09 -14.20
C PRO A 136 31.91 -6.41 -14.96
N ARG A 137 31.42 -6.41 -16.20
CA ARG A 137 31.55 -7.57 -17.09
C ARG A 137 33.02 -7.70 -17.47
N VAL A 138 33.66 -8.77 -16.98
CA VAL A 138 35.00 -9.18 -17.38
C VAL A 138 34.92 -9.89 -18.73
#